data_AF-A0A9D7Z546-F1
#
_entry.id   AF-A0A9D7Z546-F1
#
_cell.length_a   1.000
_cell.length_b   1.000
_cell.length_c   1.000
_cell.angle_alpha   90.00
_cell.angle_beta   90.00
_cell.angle_gamma   90.00
#
_symmetry.space_group_name_H-M   'P 1'
#
loop_
_entity.id
_entity.type
_entity.pdbx_description
1 polymer ?
#
loop_
_entity_poly.entity_id
_entity_poly.type
_entity_poly.pdbx_seq_one_letter_code
_entity_poly.pdbx_strand_id
1 'polypeptide(L)'
;MARARRRASGFFRDFQEFALKGSVVDLAIAVIIGTAFTKVITSLVENVIMPLINPLISVTGKDWRTITISPGIAIGQFLGAILDFLIIAFILFIGIRALQKLKRQEDAVIESPLSDPKLAAQERLTGALDRLNQTLEARNNQVL
;
A
#
# COMPACT_ATOMS: atom_id res chain seq x y z
N MET A 1 -13.69 -28.38 49.46
CA MET A 1 -12.34 -28.04 48.95
C MET A 1 -12.39 -27.86 47.43
N ALA A 2 -12.13 -26.62 46.98
CA ALA A 2 -11.65 -26.15 45.67
C ALA A 2 -12.04 -26.84 44.34
N ARG A 3 -12.74 -26.11 43.47
CA ARG A 3 -12.47 -26.07 42.01
C ARG A 3 -12.78 -24.69 41.42
N ALA A 4 -11.80 -23.80 41.43
CA ALA A 4 -11.81 -22.54 40.69
C ALA A 4 -10.67 -22.56 39.66
N ARG A 5 -10.92 -23.03 38.43
CA ARG A 5 -9.97 -22.85 37.31
C ARG A 5 -10.65 -23.10 35.96
N ARG A 6 -10.92 -22.02 35.20
CA ARG A 6 -11.00 -21.92 33.71
C ARG A 6 -11.91 -20.76 33.29
N ARG A 7 -11.39 -19.53 33.22
CA ARG A 7 -12.04 -18.41 32.49
C ARG A 7 -11.07 -17.48 31.74
N ALA A 8 -9.76 -17.71 31.83
CA ALA A 8 -8.75 -16.92 31.10
C ALA A 8 -8.62 -17.29 29.61
N SER A 9 -9.30 -18.33 29.13
CA SER A 9 -9.22 -18.81 27.73
C SER A 9 -10.30 -18.23 26.81
N GLY A 10 -11.09 -17.25 27.25
CA GLY A 10 -12.12 -16.59 26.43
C GLY A 10 -11.50 -15.51 25.56
N PHE A 11 -11.04 -14.42 26.17
CA PHE A 11 -10.51 -13.25 25.47
C PHE A 11 -9.37 -13.53 24.48
N PHE A 12 -8.36 -14.32 24.86
CA PHE A 12 -7.27 -14.65 23.93
C PHE A 12 -7.72 -15.47 22.72
N ARG A 13 -8.74 -16.31 22.91
CA ARG A 13 -9.30 -17.14 21.85
C ARG A 13 -10.19 -16.31 20.94
N ASP A 14 -11.02 -15.43 21.53
CA ASP A 14 -11.86 -14.46 20.81
C ASP A 14 -11.00 -13.45 20.02
N PHE A 15 -9.88 -13.00 20.60
CA PHE A 15 -8.91 -12.13 19.93
C PHE A 15 -8.18 -12.84 18.79
N GLN A 16 -7.75 -14.09 18.99
CA GLN A 16 -7.15 -14.89 17.92
C GLN A 16 -8.15 -15.11 16.78
N GLU A 17 -9.40 -15.43 17.09
CA GLU A 17 -10.46 -15.64 16.10
C GLU A 17 -10.82 -14.35 15.35
N PHE A 18 -10.74 -13.19 16.01
CA PHE A 18 -10.86 -11.87 15.39
C PHE A 18 -9.66 -11.52 14.49
N ALA A 19 -8.43 -11.74 14.97
CA ALA A 19 -7.21 -11.47 14.21
C ALA A 19 -7.14 -12.37 12.96
N LEU A 20 -7.55 -13.62 13.06
CA LEU A 20 -7.56 -14.58 11.95
C LEU A 20 -8.66 -14.32 10.90
N LYS A 21 -9.48 -13.27 11.02
CA LYS A 21 -10.49 -12.89 10.00
C LYS A 21 -9.90 -12.46 8.64
N GLY A 22 -8.60 -12.71 8.38
CA GLY A 22 -7.89 -12.45 7.11
C GLY A 22 -7.67 -10.96 6.85
N SER A 23 -8.77 -10.21 6.73
CA SER A 23 -8.81 -8.79 6.43
C SER A 23 -8.01 -7.90 7.41
N VAL A 24 -7.84 -8.31 8.67
CA VAL A 24 -7.09 -7.53 9.68
C VAL A 24 -5.59 -7.82 9.64
N VAL A 25 -5.21 -9.07 9.39
CA VAL A 25 -3.79 -9.49 9.34
C VAL A 25 -3.12 -8.91 8.10
N ASP A 26 -3.77 -8.97 6.94
CA ASP A 26 -3.22 -8.41 5.70
C ASP A 26 -3.07 -6.88 5.80
N LEU A 27 -4.04 -6.20 6.42
CA LEU A 27 -3.96 -4.78 6.70
C LEU A 27 -2.81 -4.44 7.66
N ALA A 28 -2.64 -5.23 8.72
CA ALA A 28 -1.57 -5.03 9.69
C ALA A 28 -0.19 -5.20 9.05
N ILE A 29 -0.01 -6.24 8.22
CA ILE A 29 1.21 -6.47 7.47
C ILE A 29 1.49 -5.32 6.51
N ALA A 30 0.48 -4.85 5.77
CA ALA A 30 0.62 -3.72 4.86
C ALA A 30 1.08 -2.43 5.58
N VAL A 31 0.53 -2.13 6.75
CA VAL A 31 0.94 -0.95 7.56
C VAL A 31 2.36 -1.10 8.10
N ILE A 32 2.72 -2.28 8.62
CA ILE A 32 4.07 -2.53 9.15
C ILE A 32 5.11 -2.39 8.05
N ILE A 33 4.87 -3.01 6.88
CA ILE A 33 5.79 -2.92 5.73
C ILE A 33 5.84 -1.48 5.20
N GLY A 34 4.69 -0.80 5.08
CA GLY A 34 4.62 0.59 4.63
C GLY A 34 5.41 1.54 5.52
N THR A 35 5.28 1.41 6.84
CA THR A 35 6.04 2.25 7.79
C THR A 35 7.53 1.94 7.78
N ALA A 36 7.93 0.67 7.67
CA ALA A 36 9.33 0.28 7.54
C ALA A 36 9.95 0.80 6.22
N PHE A 37 9.22 0.68 5.11
CA PHE A 37 9.67 1.17 3.80
C PHE A 37 9.86 2.68 3.79
N THR A 38 8.91 3.45 4.34
CA THR A 38 9.05 4.90 4.47
C THR A 38 10.31 5.27 5.24
N LYS A 39 10.64 4.56 6.34
CA LYS A 39 11.89 4.80 7.08
C LYS A 39 13.15 4.55 6.25
N VAL A 40 13.15 3.53 5.39
CA VAL A 40 14.28 3.26 4.47
C VAL A 40 14.46 4.42 3.49
N ILE A 41 13.36 4.91 2.91
CA ILE A 41 13.40 6.05 1.98
C ILE A 41 13.86 7.31 2.71
N THR A 42 13.29 7.63 3.87
CA THR A 42 13.71 8.76 4.70
C THR A 42 15.20 8.70 5.04
N SER A 43 15.70 7.53 5.47
CA SER A 43 17.12 7.33 5.75
C SER A 43 17.99 7.52 4.50
N LEU A 44 17.56 7.06 3.32
CA LEU A 44 18.29 7.30 2.08
C LEU A 44 18.36 8.80 1.77
N VAL A 45 17.26 9.53 1.96
CA VAL A 45 17.24 10.97 1.73
C VAL A 45 18.15 11.69 2.71
N GLU A 46 17.95 11.48 4.00
CA GLU A 46 18.66 12.19 5.06
C GLU A 46 20.15 11.85 5.13
N ASN A 47 20.52 10.57 4.93
CA ASN A 47 21.88 10.10 5.14
C ASN A 47 22.73 9.99 3.86
N VAL A 48 22.11 10.00 2.68
CA VAL A 48 22.84 9.87 1.40
C VAL A 48 22.59 11.08 0.50
N ILE A 49 21.33 11.42 0.23
CA ILE A 49 21.00 12.46 -0.74
C ILE A 49 21.29 13.85 -0.18
N MET A 50 20.87 14.14 1.05
CA MET A 50 21.08 15.44 1.67
C MET A 50 22.56 15.80 1.81
N PRO A 51 23.46 14.91 2.29
CA PRO A 51 24.91 15.21 2.31
C PRO A 51 25.51 15.48 0.93
N LEU A 52 24.96 14.89 -0.15
CA LEU A 52 25.41 15.14 -1.52
C LEU A 52 24.88 16.47 -2.08
N ILE A 53 23.66 16.87 -1.71
CA ILE A 53 23.02 18.10 -2.19
C ILE A 53 23.43 19.33 -1.37
N ASN A 54 23.60 19.18 -0.05
CA ASN A 54 23.94 20.28 0.86
C ASN A 54 25.14 21.13 0.40
N PRO A 55 26.28 20.55 -0.06
CA PRO A 55 27.40 21.36 -0.56
C PRO A 55 27.08 22.11 -1.87
N LEU A 56 26.11 21.64 -2.66
CA LEU A 56 25.70 22.29 -3.91
C LEU A 56 24.79 23.51 -3.66
N ILE A 57 24.04 23.48 -2.55
CA ILE A 57 23.10 24.54 -2.13
C ILE A 57 23.72 25.47 -1.07
N SER A 58 24.82 25.07 -0.42
CA SER A 58 25.51 25.92 0.55
C SER A 58 26.14 27.12 -0.17
N VAL A 59 25.44 28.26 -0.14
CA VAL A 59 25.85 29.50 -0.84
C VAL A 59 27.12 30.12 -0.24
N THR A 60 27.57 29.73 0.96
CA THR A 60 28.74 30.37 1.61
C THR A 60 29.41 29.52 2.71
N GLY A 61 29.40 28.19 2.59
CA GLY A 61 29.97 27.31 3.63
C GLY A 61 29.20 27.31 4.97
N LYS A 62 28.04 27.97 5.01
CA LYS A 62 27.09 27.95 6.13
C LYS A 62 25.87 27.12 5.71
N ASP A 63 25.42 26.25 6.59
CA ASP A 63 24.21 25.46 6.36
C ASP A 63 23.02 26.40 6.16
N TRP A 64 22.49 26.45 4.94
CA TRP A 64 21.32 27.26 4.57
C TRP A 64 20.09 26.95 5.44
N ARG A 65 20.04 25.74 6.03
CA ARG A 65 19.01 25.29 6.97
C ARG A 65 19.09 25.98 8.35
N THR A 66 20.21 26.62 8.68
CA THR A 66 20.43 27.33 9.95
C THR A 66 20.13 28.83 9.86
N ILE A 67 19.64 29.30 8.72
CA ILE A 67 19.22 30.68 8.55
C ILE A 67 17.97 30.92 9.41
N THR A 68 18.13 31.76 10.42
CA THR A 68 17.07 32.21 11.32
C THR A 68 16.96 33.72 11.21
N ILE A 69 15.74 34.23 11.04
CA ILE A 69 15.46 35.67 11.11
C ILE A 69 14.87 35.94 12.51
N SER A 70 15.47 36.87 13.23
CA SER A 70 15.05 37.24 14.58
C SER A 70 13.61 37.79 14.59
N PRO A 71 12.77 37.49 15.62
CA PRO A 71 13.01 36.59 16.74
C PRO A 71 12.40 35.20 16.46
N GLY A 72 13.25 34.20 16.25
CA GLY A 72 12.86 32.78 16.37
C GLY A 72 12.28 32.08 15.14
N ILE A 73 12.15 32.74 13.97
CA ILE A 73 11.63 32.07 12.77
C ILE A 73 12.78 31.39 12.04
N ALA A 74 12.87 30.06 12.22
CA ALA A 74 13.83 29.19 11.54
C ALA A 74 13.39 28.93 10.09
N ILE A 75 13.47 29.96 9.25
CA ILE A 75 13.09 29.87 7.83
C ILE A 75 13.92 28.84 7.06
N GLY A 76 15.19 28.66 7.44
CA GLY A 76 16.06 27.64 6.88
C GLY A 76 15.57 26.22 7.16
N GLN A 77 15.06 25.95 8.37
CA GLN A 77 14.51 24.64 8.72
C GLN A 77 13.19 24.37 8.00
N PHE A 78 12.34 25.38 7.87
CA PHE A 78 11.08 25.25 7.14
C PHE A 78 11.31 24.97 5.64
N LEU A 79 12.18 25.75 4.99
CA LEU A 79 12.52 25.54 3.58
C LEU A 79 13.27 24.21 3.39
N GLY A 80 14.07 23.82 4.38
CA GLY A 80 14.65 22.49 4.53
C GLY A 80 13.60 21.38 4.48
N ALA A 81 12.58 21.45 5.32
CA ALA A 81 11.53 20.44 5.39
C ALA A 81 10.72 20.37 4.09
N ILE A 82 10.46 21.51 3.43
CA ILE A 82 9.82 21.54 2.10
C ILE A 82 10.68 20.80 1.07
N LEU A 83 11.99 21.07 1.06
CA LEU A 83 12.91 20.41 0.12
C LEU A 83 13.01 18.91 0.39
N ASP A 84 13.13 18.49 1.65
CA ASP A 84 13.17 17.08 2.06
C ASP A 84 11.90 16.36 1.60
N PHE A 85 10.72 16.96 1.82
CA PHE A 85 9.45 16.42 1.34
C PHE A 85 9.43 16.27 -0.19
N LEU A 86 9.91 17.27 -0.93
CA LEU A 86 9.98 17.23 -2.39
C LEU A 86 10.90 16.12 -2.89
N ILE A 87 12.05 15.94 -2.24
CA ILE A 87 13.03 14.88 -2.57
C ILE A 87 12.46 13.50 -2.23
N ILE A 88 11.85 13.32 -1.04
CA ILE A 88 11.21 12.06 -0.64
C ILE A 88 10.10 11.71 -1.63
N ALA A 89 9.24 12.66 -1.99
CA ALA A 89 8.17 12.44 -2.98
C ALA A 89 8.74 12.02 -4.34
N PHE A 90 9.82 12.66 -4.79
CA PHE A 90 10.49 12.33 -6.05
C PHE A 90 11.10 10.93 -6.04
N ILE A 91 11.78 10.54 -4.95
CA ILE A 91 12.37 9.20 -4.80
C ILE A 91 11.28 8.14 -4.69
N LEU A 92 10.21 8.42 -3.95
CA LEU A 92 9.05 7.53 -3.85
C LEU A 92 8.42 7.31 -5.23
N PHE A 93 8.29 8.37 -6.04
CA PHE A 93 7.81 8.29 -7.42
C PHE A 93 8.72 7.40 -8.29
N ILE A 94 10.04 7.57 -8.21
CA ILE A 94 10.99 6.70 -8.94
C ILE A 94 10.86 5.25 -8.47
N GLY A 95 10.78 5.02 -7.15
CA GLY A 95 10.63 3.69 -6.56
C GLY A 95 9.35 3.00 -7.02
N ILE A 96 8.22 3.69 -6.95
CA ILE A 96 6.93 3.18 -7.44
C ILE A 96 7.01 2.91 -8.95
N ARG A 97 7.60 3.80 -9.74
CA ARG A 97 7.75 3.62 -11.19
C ARG A 97 8.64 2.42 -11.54
N ALA A 98 9.71 2.19 -10.78
CA ALA A 98 10.57 1.03 -10.94
C ALA A 98 9.80 -0.26 -10.63
N LEU A 99 9.05 -0.28 -9.52
CA LEU A 99 8.19 -1.40 -9.16
C LEU A 99 7.08 -1.63 -10.19
N GLN A 100 6.45 -0.58 -10.73
CA GLN A 100 5.46 -0.69 -11.82
C GLN A 100 6.07 -1.29 -13.08
N LYS A 101 7.32 -0.95 -13.41
CA LYS A 101 8.05 -1.53 -14.56
C LYS A 101 8.39 -3.01 -14.34
N LEU A 102 8.63 -3.43 -13.09
CA LEU A 102 8.87 -4.83 -12.73
C LEU A 102 7.57 -5.64 -12.68
N LYS A 103 6.52 -5.11 -12.03
CA LYS A 103 5.18 -5.72 -12.00
C LYS A 103 4.57 -5.87 -13.37
N ARG A 104 4.75 -4.91 -14.28
CA ARG A 104 4.31 -5.03 -15.68
C ARG A 104 4.96 -6.21 -16.44
N GLN A 105 6.03 -6.81 -15.93
CA GLN A 105 6.62 -8.06 -16.45
C GLN A 105 6.06 -9.32 -15.78
N GLU A 106 5.48 -9.22 -14.58
CA GLU A 106 4.81 -10.30 -13.83
C GLU A 106 3.28 -10.34 -14.01
N ASP A 107 2.65 -9.20 -14.33
CA ASP A 107 1.21 -9.10 -14.60
C ASP A 107 0.81 -9.82 -15.91
N ALA A 108 1.77 -10.17 -16.77
CA ALA A 108 1.55 -11.13 -17.87
C ALA A 108 1.32 -12.58 -17.39
N VAL A 109 1.58 -12.87 -16.11
CA VAL A 109 1.41 -14.20 -15.50
C VAL A 109 0.43 -14.19 -14.31
N ILE A 110 0.20 -13.04 -13.66
CA ILE A 110 -0.71 -12.94 -12.50
C ILE A 110 -2.08 -12.30 -12.86
N GLU A 111 -2.25 -11.68 -14.03
CA GLU A 111 -3.58 -11.47 -14.60
C GLU A 111 -4.08 -12.74 -15.30
N SER A 112 -4.42 -13.76 -14.51
CA SER A 112 -5.67 -14.45 -14.84
C SER A 112 -6.78 -13.57 -14.27
N PRO A 113 -7.73 -13.07 -15.07
CA PRO A 113 -8.84 -12.21 -14.62
C PRO A 113 -9.87 -12.92 -13.71
N LEU A 114 -9.46 -13.93 -12.94
CA LEU A 114 -10.32 -14.87 -12.22
C LEU A 114 -10.06 -14.93 -10.70
N SER A 115 -9.22 -14.07 -10.14
CA SER A 115 -8.93 -14.06 -8.69
C SER A 115 -9.94 -13.27 -7.83
N ASP A 116 -10.92 -12.59 -8.41
CA ASP A 116 -12.12 -12.20 -7.67
C ASP A 116 -13.20 -13.29 -7.86
N PRO A 117 -13.50 -14.11 -6.83
CA PRO A 117 -14.55 -15.11 -6.88
C PRO A 117 -15.89 -14.52 -7.33
N LYS A 118 -16.11 -13.21 -7.13
CA LYS A 118 -17.30 -12.51 -7.58
C LYS A 118 -17.31 -12.28 -9.10
N LEU A 119 -16.19 -11.89 -9.72
CA LEU A 119 -16.11 -11.78 -11.19
C LEU A 119 -16.29 -13.15 -11.84
N ALA A 120 -15.64 -14.18 -11.30
CA ALA A 120 -15.78 -15.56 -11.79
C ALA A 120 -17.22 -16.09 -11.65
N ALA A 121 -17.89 -15.74 -10.55
CA ALA A 121 -19.31 -16.06 -10.36
C ALA A 121 -20.20 -15.26 -11.32
N GLN A 122 -19.91 -13.98 -11.56
CA GLN A 122 -20.63 -13.12 -12.49
C GLN A 122 -20.52 -13.62 -13.93
N GLU A 123 -19.34 -14.01 -14.41
CA GLU A 123 -19.16 -14.60 -15.75
C GLU A 123 -19.96 -15.90 -15.94
N ARG A 124 -20.00 -16.76 -14.91
CA ARG A 124 -20.81 -17.99 -14.92
C ARG A 124 -22.31 -17.68 -14.94
N LEU A 125 -22.74 -16.65 -14.23
CA LEU A 125 -24.13 -16.21 -14.21
C LEU A 125 -24.54 -15.62 -15.57
N THR A 126 -23.71 -14.75 -16.16
CA THR A 126 -23.95 -14.20 -17.50
C THR A 126 -23.99 -15.30 -18.56
N GLY A 127 -23.00 -16.22 -18.55
CA GLY A 127 -22.98 -17.35 -19.47
C GLY A 127 -24.14 -18.34 -19.27
N ALA A 128 -24.66 -18.47 -18.05
CA ALA A 128 -25.86 -19.26 -17.78
C ALA A 128 -27.12 -18.58 -18.34
N LEU A 129 -27.24 -17.25 -18.22
CA LEU A 129 -28.34 -16.48 -18.80
C LEU A 129 -28.36 -16.59 -20.33
N ASP A 130 -27.21 -16.49 -21.00
CA ASP A 130 -27.12 -16.63 -22.45
C ASP A 130 -27.54 -18.02 -22.93
N ARG A 131 -27.08 -19.08 -22.24
CA ARG A 131 -27.48 -20.47 -22.53
C ARG A 131 -28.96 -20.69 -22.34
N LEU A 132 -29.54 -20.12 -21.28
CA LEU A 132 -30.98 -20.21 -21.03
C LEU A 132 -31.75 -19.48 -22.14
N ASN A 133 -31.32 -18.28 -22.53
CA ASN A 133 -31.96 -17.54 -23.60
C ASN A 133 -31.92 -18.32 -24.93
N GLN A 134 -30.78 -18.92 -25.28
CA GLN A 134 -30.65 -19.78 -26.46
C GLN A 134 -31.56 -21.01 -26.40
N THR A 135 -31.71 -21.66 -25.24
CA THR A 135 -32.62 -22.82 -25.10
C THR A 135 -34.09 -22.42 -25.20
N LEU A 136 -34.46 -21.23 -24.73
CA LEU A 136 -35.83 -20.72 -24.86
C LEU A 136 -36.15 -20.37 -26.32
N GLU A 137 -35.24 -19.71 -27.04
CA GLU A 137 -35.40 -19.40 -28.46
C GLU A 137 -35.49 -20.67 -29.32
N ALA A 138 -34.61 -21.65 -29.08
CA ALA A 138 -34.63 -22.93 -29.79
C ALA A 138 -35.92 -23.73 -29.52
N ARG A 139 -36.49 -23.64 -28.31
CA ARG A 139 -37.78 -24.27 -27.98
C ARG A 139 -38.95 -23.51 -28.60
N ASN A 140 -38.92 -22.19 -28.60
CA ASN A 140 -39.98 -21.36 -29.18
C ASN A 140 -40.13 -21.60 -30.69
N ASN A 141 -39.00 -21.74 -31.41
CA ASN A 141 -38.99 -22.03 -32.85
C ASN A 141 -39.35 -23.48 -33.22
N GLN A 142 -39.49 -24.39 -32.25
CA GLN A 142 -39.90 -25.78 -32.48
C GLN A 142 -41.39 -26.02 -32.22
N VAL A 143 -42.10 -25.04 -31.64
CA VAL A 143 -43.51 -25.18 -31.22
C VAL A 143 -44.47 -24.40 -32.15
N LEU A 144 -43.94 -23.68 -33.14
CA LEU A 144 -44.68 -23.12 -34.28
C LEU A 144 -44.48 -24.00 -35.53
#